data_AF-A0A543E0L9-F1
#
_entry.id   AF-A0A543E0L9-F1
#
_cell.length_a   1.000
_cell.length_b   1.000
_cell.length_c   1.000
_cell.angle_alpha   90.00
_cell.angle_beta   90.00
_cell.angle_gamma   90.00
#
_symmetry.space_group_name_H-M   'P 1'
#
loop_
_entity.id
_entity.type
_entity.pdbx_description
1 polymer ?
#
loop_
_entity_poly.entity_id
_entity_poly.type
_entity_poly.pdbx_seq_one_letter_code
_entity_poly.pdbx_strand_id
1 'polypeptide(L)'
;MRVYVPATWPMLRSLVKNGVLDPIGGTAFALTPALREAYTSGDDEELEYAAMNQAARASLRLLAVEFGLGEDTTPARRVVVAADLDDVTLRPDLDDGVVRIAGSVPFESIAAVHVDTEEAAYAVRQASGAVDAADMGDLDAEFLVGEAEDHELAWYDPSEVAFLVEVG
;
A
#
# COMPACT_ATOMS: atom_id res chain seq x y z
N MET A 1 -13.23 -11.03 2.15
CA MET A 1 -12.92 -9.85 2.99
C MET A 1 -12.08 -8.88 2.19
N ARG A 2 -12.17 -7.58 2.49
CA ARG A 2 -11.34 -6.58 1.81
C ARG A 2 -9.93 -6.58 2.37
N VAL A 3 -8.94 -6.57 1.49
CA VAL A 3 -7.52 -6.45 1.82
C VAL A 3 -6.88 -5.32 1.02
N TYR A 4 -5.88 -4.70 1.61
CA TYR A 4 -5.11 -3.58 1.07
C TYR A 4 -3.69 -4.07 0.83
N VAL A 5 -3.36 -4.25 -0.44
CA VAL A 5 -2.07 -4.78 -0.87
C VAL A 5 -1.12 -3.62 -1.16
N PRO A 6 0.00 -3.48 -0.41
CA PRO A 6 1.04 -2.52 -0.79
C PRO A 6 1.62 -2.92 -2.15
N ALA A 7 1.72 -1.95 -3.05
CA ALA A 7 2.24 -2.17 -4.39
C ALA A 7 3.12 -0.98 -4.82
N THR A 8 3.65 -1.09 -6.04
CA THR A 8 4.43 -0.04 -6.73
C THR A 8 3.90 0.18 -8.14
N TRP A 9 4.35 1.25 -8.79
CA TRP A 9 3.95 1.56 -10.17
C TRP A 9 4.33 0.45 -11.18
N PRO A 10 5.54 -0.15 -11.13
CA PRO A 10 5.87 -1.32 -11.94
C PRO A 10 4.93 -2.51 -11.71
N MET A 11 4.49 -2.73 -10.47
CA MET A 11 3.52 -3.79 -10.15
C MET A 11 2.16 -3.53 -10.81
N LEU A 12 1.68 -2.28 -10.85
CA LEU A 12 0.44 -1.94 -11.59
C LEU A 12 0.59 -2.16 -13.10
N ARG A 13 1.75 -1.79 -13.68
CA ARG A 13 2.03 -2.07 -15.10
C ARG A 13 2.01 -3.58 -15.40
N SER A 14 2.58 -4.39 -14.50
CA SER A 14 2.54 -5.85 -14.59
C SER A 14 1.10 -6.39 -14.47
N LEU A 15 0.32 -5.85 -13.53
CA LEU A 15 -1.09 -6.20 -13.33
C LEU A 15 -1.91 -5.95 -14.60
N VAL A 16 -1.79 -4.78 -15.22
CA VAL A 16 -2.52 -4.45 -16.45
C VAL A 16 -2.13 -5.39 -17.60
N LYS A 17 -0.85 -5.77 -17.68
CA LYS A 17 -0.34 -6.67 -18.72
C LYS A 17 -0.76 -8.13 -18.53
N ASN A 18 -0.73 -8.61 -17.29
CA ASN A 18 -0.83 -10.04 -16.98
C ASN A 18 -2.18 -10.43 -16.36
N GLY A 19 -2.99 -9.46 -15.94
CA GLY A 19 -4.29 -9.68 -15.29
C GLY A 19 -4.18 -10.16 -13.84
N VAL A 20 -2.99 -10.15 -13.25
CA VAL A 20 -2.73 -10.57 -11.88
C VAL A 20 -1.71 -9.67 -11.20
N LEU A 21 -1.92 -9.41 -9.91
CA LEU A 21 -0.97 -8.74 -9.03
C LEU A 21 -0.29 -9.81 -8.17
N ASP A 22 1.03 -9.79 -8.11
CA ASP A 22 1.81 -10.68 -7.24
C ASP A 22 2.31 -9.90 -6.01
N PRO A 23 1.70 -10.06 -4.83
CA PRO A 23 2.12 -9.32 -3.64
C PRO A 23 3.51 -9.75 -3.17
N ILE A 24 4.42 -8.80 -2.96
CA ILE A 24 5.77 -9.08 -2.49
C ILE A 24 5.69 -9.71 -1.08
N GLY A 25 6.20 -10.94 -0.96
CA GLY A 25 6.14 -11.70 0.30
C GLY A 25 4.73 -12.08 0.76
N GLY A 26 3.70 -11.85 -0.06
CA GLY A 26 2.30 -12.10 0.30
C GLY A 26 1.73 -11.16 1.36
N THR A 27 2.44 -10.11 1.76
CA THR A 27 1.99 -9.19 2.83
C THR A 27 0.89 -8.26 2.33
N ALA A 28 -0.19 -8.17 3.09
CA ALA A 28 -1.28 -7.21 2.89
C ALA A 28 -1.86 -6.80 4.24
N PHE A 29 -2.80 -5.86 4.23
CA PHE A 29 -3.45 -5.33 5.42
C PHE A 29 -4.96 -5.46 5.32
N ALA A 30 -5.66 -5.61 6.42
CA ALA A 30 -7.11 -5.72 6.43
C ALA A 30 -7.68 -5.30 7.78
N LEU A 31 -9.01 -5.13 7.83
CA LEU A 31 -9.72 -4.96 9.09
C LEU A 31 -9.81 -6.28 9.86
N THR A 32 -8.72 -6.64 10.54
CA THR A 32 -8.63 -7.86 11.36
C THR A 32 -9.32 -7.68 12.72
N PRO A 33 -9.61 -8.77 13.45
CA PRO A 33 -10.03 -8.68 14.85
C PRO A 33 -9.02 -7.95 15.75
N ALA A 34 -7.72 -8.17 15.56
CA ALA A 34 -6.68 -7.50 16.35
C ALA A 34 -6.68 -5.98 16.11
N LEU A 35 -6.83 -5.55 14.86
CA LEU A 35 -6.96 -4.13 14.52
C LEU A 35 -8.20 -3.50 15.15
N ARG A 36 -9.34 -4.22 15.15
CA ARG A 36 -10.56 -3.75 15.82
C ARG A 36 -10.38 -3.58 17.32
N GLU A 37 -9.63 -4.48 17.97
CA GLU A 37 -9.36 -4.43 19.41
C GLU A 37 -8.37 -3.33 19.79
N ALA A 38 -7.41 -3.00 18.90
CA ALA A 38 -6.42 -1.96 19.11
C ALA A 38 -7.03 -0.54 19.14
N TYR A 39 -8.15 -0.32 18.43
CA TYR A 39 -8.83 0.96 18.37
C TYR A 39 -9.93 1.06 19.45
N THR A 40 -9.92 2.14 20.23
CA THR A 40 -10.91 2.37 21.30
C THR A 40 -12.29 2.75 20.76
N SER A 41 -12.32 3.31 19.55
CA SER A 41 -13.51 3.73 18.82
C SER A 41 -13.22 3.76 17.33
N GLY A 42 -14.26 3.61 16.53
CA GLY A 42 -14.20 3.68 15.08
C GLY A 42 -15.25 2.76 14.49
N ASP A 43 -15.93 3.17 13.43
CA ASP A 43 -16.75 2.24 12.65
C ASP A 43 -15.89 1.40 11.69
N ASP A 44 -16.53 0.47 10.97
CA ASP A 44 -15.84 -0.43 10.05
C ASP A 44 -15.12 0.34 8.94
N GLU A 45 -15.68 1.45 8.47
CA GLU A 45 -15.11 2.25 7.39
C GLU A 45 -13.85 2.99 7.86
N GLU A 46 -13.89 3.58 9.06
CA GLU A 46 -12.75 4.25 9.68
C GLU A 46 -11.58 3.28 9.93
N LEU A 47 -11.88 2.05 10.39
CA LEU A 47 -10.85 1.05 10.65
C LEU A 47 -10.33 0.38 9.36
N GLU A 48 -11.15 0.26 8.33
CA GLU A 48 -10.72 -0.12 6.99
C GLU A 48 -9.76 0.91 6.39
N TYR A 49 -10.04 2.19 6.57
CA TYR A 49 -9.14 3.27 6.16
C TYR A 49 -7.80 3.23 6.93
N ALA A 50 -7.82 2.89 8.23
CA ALA A 50 -6.58 2.66 8.99
C ALA A 50 -5.74 1.51 8.40
N ALA A 51 -6.36 0.39 8.03
CA ALA A 51 -5.68 -0.72 7.36
C ALA A 51 -5.10 -0.31 5.99
N MET A 52 -5.83 0.51 5.21
CA MET A 52 -5.35 1.06 3.95
C MET A 52 -4.10 1.95 4.16
N ASN A 53 -4.08 2.78 5.20
CA ASN A 53 -2.94 3.63 5.52
C ASN A 53 -1.72 2.83 5.96
N GLN A 54 -1.91 1.73 6.70
CA GLN A 54 -0.82 0.79 7.00
C GLN A 54 -0.23 0.18 5.71
N ALA A 55 -1.08 -0.15 4.73
CA ALA A 55 -0.62 -0.59 3.41
C ALA A 55 0.11 0.51 2.64
N ALA A 56 -0.35 1.77 2.71
CA ALA A 56 0.33 2.90 2.09
C ALA A 56 1.73 3.12 2.69
N ARG A 57 1.87 3.01 4.02
CA ARG A 57 3.17 3.04 4.70
C ARG A 57 4.06 1.86 4.29
N ALA A 58 3.49 0.67 4.10
CA ALA A 58 4.23 -0.48 3.59
C ALA A 58 4.71 -0.31 2.14
N SER A 59 3.95 0.39 1.30
CA SER A 59 4.37 0.75 -0.07
C SER A 59 5.67 1.58 -0.08
N LEU A 60 5.91 2.43 0.92
CA LEU A 60 7.17 3.18 1.05
C LEU A 60 8.40 2.27 1.12
N ARG A 61 8.30 1.10 1.77
CA ARG A 61 9.40 0.12 1.85
C ARG A 61 9.67 -0.54 0.51
N LEU A 62 8.63 -0.79 -0.28
CA LEU A 62 8.79 -1.30 -1.64
C LEU A 62 9.48 -0.24 -2.53
N LEU A 63 9.05 1.02 -2.42
CA LEU A 63 9.67 2.14 -3.14
C LEU A 63 11.13 2.36 -2.71
N ALA A 64 11.45 2.22 -1.43
CA ALA A 64 12.82 2.32 -0.92
C ALA A 64 13.75 1.32 -1.63
N VAL A 65 13.28 0.08 -1.80
CA VAL A 65 14.00 -0.97 -2.53
C VAL A 65 14.15 -0.61 -4.02
N GLU A 66 13.06 -0.23 -4.70
CA GLU A 66 13.10 0.13 -6.13
C GLU A 66 14.06 1.31 -6.39
N PHE A 67 14.05 2.33 -5.54
CA PHE A 67 14.95 3.47 -5.66
C PHE A 67 16.41 3.11 -5.37
N GLY A 68 16.64 2.21 -4.41
CA GLY A 68 17.98 1.69 -4.12
C GLY A 68 18.58 0.88 -5.29
N LEU A 69 17.75 0.32 -6.17
CA LEU A 69 18.16 -0.39 -7.37
C LEU A 69 18.45 0.54 -8.57
N GLY A 70 18.21 1.85 -8.42
CA GLY A 70 18.41 2.83 -9.50
C GLY A 70 17.31 2.82 -10.56
N GLU A 71 16.11 2.33 -10.23
CA GLU A 71 14.95 2.38 -11.11
C GLU A 71 14.35 3.79 -11.16
N ASP A 72 15.02 4.70 -11.87
CA ASP A 72 14.62 6.11 -11.99
C ASP A 72 13.27 6.31 -12.71
N THR A 73 12.72 5.26 -13.32
CA THR A 73 11.43 5.30 -14.02
C THR A 73 10.22 5.04 -13.11
N THR A 74 10.42 4.64 -11.86
CA THR A 74 9.32 4.50 -10.90
C THR A 74 8.93 5.87 -10.36
N PRO A 75 7.67 6.31 -10.55
CA PRO A 75 7.15 7.50 -9.90
C PRO A 75 7.20 7.37 -8.38
N ALA A 76 7.59 8.45 -7.68
CA ALA A 76 7.52 8.49 -6.22
C ALA A 76 6.08 8.66 -5.75
N ARG A 77 5.30 7.60 -5.82
CA ARG A 77 3.89 7.57 -5.41
C ARG A 77 3.62 6.26 -4.67
N ARG A 78 3.05 6.33 -3.47
CA ARG A 78 2.55 5.13 -2.80
C ARG A 78 1.40 4.56 -3.61
N VAL A 79 1.34 3.24 -3.66
CA VAL A 79 0.26 2.51 -4.31
C VAL A 79 -0.30 1.47 -3.35
N VAL A 80 -1.62 1.46 -3.23
CA VAL A 80 -2.37 0.44 -2.49
C VAL A 80 -3.46 -0.12 -3.39
N VAL A 81 -3.49 -1.45 -3.53
CA VAL A 81 -4.54 -2.15 -4.28
C VAL A 81 -5.53 -2.74 -3.30
N ALA A 82 -6.77 -2.27 -3.34
CA ALA A 82 -7.86 -2.84 -2.55
C ALA A 82 -8.46 -4.03 -3.32
N ALA A 83 -8.53 -5.21 -2.70
CA ALA A 83 -9.06 -6.41 -3.31
C ALA A 83 -9.95 -7.20 -2.34
N ASP A 84 -10.93 -7.90 -2.88
CA ASP A 84 -11.83 -8.77 -2.12
C ASP A 84 -11.39 -10.23 -2.29
N LEU A 85 -10.87 -10.82 -1.21
CA LEU A 85 -10.32 -12.19 -1.18
C LEU A 85 -10.97 -13.02 -0.07
N ASP A 86 -11.19 -14.30 -0.34
CA ASP A 86 -11.76 -15.25 0.63
C ASP A 86 -10.68 -15.98 1.45
N ASP A 87 -9.52 -16.25 0.84
CA ASP A 87 -8.44 -17.03 1.46
C ASP A 87 -7.26 -16.14 1.87
N VAL A 88 -7.31 -15.64 3.10
CA VAL A 88 -6.23 -14.84 3.72
C VAL A 88 -5.94 -15.33 5.12
N THR A 89 -4.65 -15.33 5.48
CA THR A 89 -4.19 -15.77 6.80
C THR A 89 -3.87 -14.56 7.67
N LEU A 90 -4.51 -14.42 8.82
CA LEU A 90 -4.20 -13.35 9.78
C LEU A 90 -2.77 -13.52 10.34
N ARG A 91 -2.05 -12.41 10.53
CA ARG A 91 -0.69 -12.38 11.08
C ARG A 91 -0.57 -11.33 12.21
N PRO A 92 -1.33 -11.50 13.31
CA PRO A 92 -1.27 -10.60 14.46
C PRO A 92 0.09 -10.63 15.17
N ASP A 93 0.96 -11.59 14.83
CA ASP A 93 2.35 -11.65 15.30
C ASP A 93 3.27 -10.65 14.59
N LEU A 94 2.84 -10.06 13.47
CA LEU A 94 3.58 -9.03 12.73
C LEU A 94 3.08 -7.62 13.06
N ASP A 95 1.77 -7.41 12.97
CA ASP A 95 1.09 -6.16 13.34
C ASP A 95 -0.43 -6.43 13.41
N ASP A 96 -1.18 -5.51 14.02
CA ASP A 96 -2.60 -5.66 14.28
C ASP A 96 -3.41 -5.82 12.97
N GLY A 97 -3.05 -5.08 11.92
CA GLY A 97 -3.75 -5.11 10.63
C GLY A 97 -3.20 -6.14 9.62
N VAL A 98 -2.11 -6.84 9.91
CA VAL A 98 -1.38 -7.61 8.88
C VAL A 98 -2.05 -8.95 8.59
N VAL A 99 -2.17 -9.25 7.30
CA VAL A 99 -2.60 -10.53 6.76
C VAL A 99 -1.60 -11.04 5.71
N ARG A 100 -1.71 -12.32 5.37
CA ARG A 100 -0.91 -12.97 4.33
C ARG A 100 -1.81 -13.58 3.26
N ILE A 101 -1.52 -13.25 2.02
CA ILE A 101 -2.14 -13.78 0.81
C ILE A 101 -1.24 -14.90 0.27
N ALA A 102 -1.83 -16.04 -0.08
CA ALA A 102 -1.08 -17.24 -0.47
C ALA A 102 -0.55 -17.21 -1.92
N GLY A 103 -1.11 -16.37 -2.78
CA GLY A 103 -0.76 -16.32 -4.20
C GLY A 103 -1.12 -15.00 -4.86
N SER A 104 -1.21 -15.03 -6.18
CA SER A 104 -1.54 -13.87 -7.00
C SER A 104 -2.99 -13.41 -6.76
N VAL A 105 -3.20 -12.10 -6.79
CA VAL A 105 -4.52 -11.45 -6.72
C VAL A 105 -5.00 -11.23 -8.15
N PRO A 106 -6.10 -11.87 -8.59
CA PRO A 106 -6.60 -11.67 -9.94
C PRO A 106 -7.24 -10.30 -10.09
N PHE A 107 -7.15 -9.71 -11.29
CA PHE A 107 -7.69 -8.38 -11.57
C PHE A 107 -9.17 -8.25 -11.22
N GLU A 108 -9.95 -9.32 -11.42
CA GLU A 108 -11.39 -9.39 -11.11
C GLU A 108 -11.71 -9.29 -9.61
N SER A 109 -10.74 -9.56 -8.72
CA SER A 109 -10.89 -9.37 -7.28
C SER A 109 -10.56 -7.95 -6.84
N ILE A 110 -10.02 -7.10 -7.72
CA ILE A 110 -9.63 -5.73 -7.38
C ILE A 110 -10.89 -4.87 -7.30
N ALA A 111 -11.09 -4.23 -6.15
CA ALA A 111 -12.19 -3.32 -5.89
C ALA A 111 -11.81 -1.86 -6.21
N ALA A 112 -10.55 -1.48 -5.98
CA ALA A 112 -10.03 -0.14 -6.27
C ALA A 112 -8.50 -0.11 -6.25
N VAL A 113 -7.92 0.94 -6.84
CA VAL A 113 -6.51 1.27 -6.68
C VAL A 113 -6.39 2.68 -6.12
N HIS A 114 -5.56 2.82 -5.09
CA HIS A 114 -5.27 4.08 -4.42
C HIS A 114 -3.84 4.49 -4.72
N VAL A 115 -3.65 5.71 -5.19
CA VAL A 115 -2.33 6.22 -5.60
C VAL A 115 -2.15 7.67 -5.15
N ASP A 116 -0.98 7.98 -4.62
CA ASP A 116 -0.55 9.38 -4.45
C ASP A 116 -0.62 10.18 -5.76
N THR A 117 -0.96 11.47 -5.65
CA THR A 117 -0.90 12.42 -6.76
C THR A 117 0.54 12.93 -7.00
N GLU A 118 0.74 13.73 -8.05
CA GLU A 118 2.05 14.35 -8.32
C GLU A 118 2.56 15.26 -7.20
N GLU A 119 1.65 15.86 -6.43
CA GLU A 119 1.99 16.79 -5.36
C GLU A 119 2.71 16.09 -4.20
N ALA A 120 2.42 14.80 -3.97
CA ALA A 120 3.05 14.01 -2.92
C ALA A 120 4.46 13.53 -3.30
N ALA A 121 4.89 13.69 -4.56
CA ALA A 121 6.08 13.00 -5.07
C ALA A 121 7.37 13.32 -4.31
N TYR A 122 7.50 14.57 -3.86
CA TYR A 122 8.65 14.97 -3.04
C TYR A 122 8.62 14.31 -1.66
N ALA A 123 7.49 14.39 -0.95
CA ALA A 123 7.32 13.81 0.38
C ALA A 123 7.51 12.30 0.35
N VAL A 124 6.90 11.59 -0.61
CA VAL A 124 7.05 10.15 -0.80
C VAL A 124 8.51 9.76 -1.05
N ARG A 125 9.25 10.53 -1.85
CA ARG A 125 10.68 10.28 -2.07
C ARG A 125 11.47 10.41 -0.78
N GLN A 126 11.24 11.45 0.02
CA GLN A 126 11.92 11.61 1.32
C GLN A 126 11.54 10.49 2.29
N ALA A 127 10.25 10.20 2.42
CA ALA A 127 9.72 9.14 3.28
C ALA A 127 10.28 7.77 2.92
N SER A 128 10.38 7.42 1.63
CA SER A 128 10.97 6.15 1.19
C SER A 128 12.44 6.00 1.61
N GLY A 129 13.20 7.09 1.65
CA GLY A 129 14.58 7.07 2.14
C GLY A 129 14.71 7.02 3.67
N ALA A 130 13.63 7.33 4.39
CA ALA A 130 13.60 7.45 5.84
C ALA A 130 12.88 6.29 6.55
N VAL A 131 12.03 5.53 5.83
CA VAL A 131 11.11 4.54 6.43
C VAL A 131 11.80 3.48 7.29
N ASP A 132 12.99 3.01 6.90
CA ASP A 132 13.73 2.02 7.69
C ASP A 132 14.25 2.61 9.01
N ALA A 133 14.64 3.89 9.02
CA ALA A 133 15.07 4.59 10.24
C ALA A 133 13.87 4.91 11.14
N ALA A 134 12.74 5.28 10.56
CA ALA A 134 11.47 5.47 11.26
C ALA A 134 11.05 4.18 11.99
N ASP A 135 11.15 3.02 11.31
CA ASP A 135 10.88 1.71 11.91
C ASP A 135 11.80 1.37 13.10
N MET A 136 13.00 1.95 13.14
CA MET A 136 13.94 1.82 14.26
C MET A 136 13.71 2.86 15.37
N GLY A 137 12.68 3.70 15.25
CA GLY A 137 12.28 4.69 16.24
C GLY A 137 12.97 6.06 16.10
N ASP A 138 13.55 6.37 14.93
CA ASP A 138 14.10 7.70 14.65
C ASP A 138 12.98 8.72 14.44
N LEU A 139 12.90 9.73 15.30
CA LEU A 139 11.83 10.73 15.29
C LEU A 139 11.90 11.69 14.11
N ASP A 140 13.11 12.01 13.62
CA ASP A 140 13.27 12.88 12.45
C ASP A 140 12.83 12.11 11.18
N ALA A 141 13.10 10.80 11.13
CA ALA A 141 12.62 9.94 10.07
C ALA A 141 11.09 9.75 10.11
N GLU A 142 10.50 9.58 11.30
CA GLU A 142 9.04 9.50 11.47
C GLU A 142 8.35 10.79 11.00
N PHE A 143 8.97 11.96 11.19
CA PHE A 143 8.44 13.23 10.65
C PHE A 143 8.34 13.20 9.12
N LEU A 144 9.38 12.72 8.42
CA LEU A 144 9.38 12.61 6.96
C LEU A 144 8.36 11.58 6.45
N VAL A 145 8.16 10.49 7.17
CA VAL A 145 7.09 9.52 6.86
C VAL A 145 5.71 10.17 7.03
N GLY A 146 5.52 10.92 8.11
CA GLY A 146 4.30 11.68 8.38
C GLY A 146 3.98 12.70 7.28
N GLU A 147 4.98 13.41 6.75
CA GLU A 147 4.77 14.33 5.61
C GLU A 147 4.20 13.62 4.38
N ALA A 148 4.60 12.38 4.10
CA ALA A 148 3.98 11.59 3.03
C ALA A 148 2.58 11.11 3.40
N GLU A 149 2.35 10.74 4.67
CA GLU A 149 1.05 10.30 5.18
C GLU A 149 -0.02 11.39 5.19
N ASP A 150 0.38 12.66 5.29
CA ASP A 150 -0.53 13.82 5.17
C ASP A 150 -1.10 14.00 3.75
N HIS A 151 -0.54 13.33 2.74
CA HIS A 151 -1.10 13.30 1.39
C HIS A 151 -2.15 12.19 1.25
N GLU A 152 -3.37 12.56 0.86
CA GLU A 152 -4.44 11.62 0.55
C GLU A 152 -4.18 10.89 -0.77
N LEU A 153 -4.40 9.58 -0.78
CA LEU A 153 -4.31 8.79 -2.00
C LEU A 153 -5.57 8.99 -2.84
N ALA A 154 -5.39 9.32 -4.12
CA ALA A 154 -6.47 9.36 -5.09
C ALA A 154 -7.02 7.95 -5.34
N TRP A 155 -8.35 7.84 -5.40
CA TRP A 155 -9.08 6.60 -5.68
C TRP A 155 -9.31 6.45 -7.18
N TYR A 156 -9.08 5.25 -7.70
CA TYR A 156 -9.33 4.87 -9.08
C TYR A 156 -10.17 3.60 -9.15
N ASP A 157 -11.15 3.59 -10.06
CA ASP A 157 -11.89 2.39 -10.41
C ASP A 157 -10.93 1.39 -11.11
N PRO A 158 -11.08 0.07 -10.92
CA PRO A 158 -10.23 -0.91 -11.61
C PRO A 158 -10.18 -0.70 -13.13
N SER A 159 -11.28 -0.28 -13.75
CA SER A 159 -11.33 0.00 -15.19
C SER A 159 -10.46 1.19 -15.64
N GLU A 160 -10.09 2.08 -14.73
CA GLU A 160 -9.24 3.25 -15.01
C GLU A 160 -7.74 2.93 -14.91
N VAL A 161 -7.37 1.81 -14.27
CA VAL A 161 -5.97 1.45 -13.97
C VAL A 161 -5.13 1.33 -15.25
N ALA A 162 -5.71 0.79 -16.33
CA ALA A 162 -5.02 0.68 -17.61
C ALA A 162 -4.65 2.07 -18.18
N PHE A 163 -5.57 3.03 -18.11
CA PHE A 163 -5.31 4.39 -18.55
C PHE A 163 -4.31 5.10 -17.62
N LEU A 164 -4.47 4.93 -16.30
CA LEU A 164 -3.60 5.50 -15.28
C LEU A 164 -2.13 5.18 -15.51
N VAL A 165 -1.79 3.91 -15.79
CA VAL A 165 -0.41 3.47 -15.99
C VAL A 165 0.17 3.83 -17.36
N GLU A 166 -0.67 4.17 -18.34
CA GLU A 166 -0.25 4.63 -19.66
C GLU A 166 0.15 6.11 -19.64
N VAL A 167 -0.55 6.93 -18.84
CA VAL A 167 -0.33 8.39 -18.79
C VAL A 167 0.63 8.84 -17.69
N GLY A 168 0.92 7.98 -16.70
CA GLY A 168 1.84 8.25 -15.59
C GLY A 168 3.13 7.44 -15.60
#